data_AF-L0F536-F1
#
_entry.id   AF-L0F536-F1
#
_cell.length_a   1.000
_cell.length_b   1.000
_cell.length_c   1.000
_cell.angle_alpha   90.00
_cell.angle_beta   90.00
_cell.angle_gamma   90.00
#
_symmetry.space_group_name_H-M   'P 1'
#
loop_
_entity.id
_entity.type
_entity.pdbx_description
1 polymer ?
#
loop_
_entity_poly.entity_id
_entity_poly.type
_entity_poly.pdbx_seq_one_letter_code
_entity_poly.pdbx_strand_id
1 'polypeptide(L)'
;MADLYPYDPTQERVCIIVEKVFFSCQQRECFPNFPIDLPNIGGPFTFVDILFQNGVILPDSIVITPIPSRPNFARAQFTVRICFTATVRNGAGQLISVPGCLPDIFKDIVIYYPPTRPEFDFNLRVETRSELLVPALISGDDLIVTVGSFVITKLTGFVQLAIDAFGYCPEPPFCEEFPTEEPCIDFLNPNLTPFPTDFFPPQLPSPVPGRATYVNLS
;
A
#
# COMPACT_ATOMS: atom_id res chain seq x y z
N MET A 1 -46.23 -18.87 -2.65
CA MET A 1 -45.29 -17.74 -2.75
C MET A 1 -43.93 -18.37 -3.03
N ALA A 2 -43.46 -18.29 -4.27
CA ALA A 2 -42.13 -18.75 -4.63
C ALA A 2 -41.16 -17.61 -4.29
N ASP A 3 -40.10 -17.93 -3.55
CA ASP A 3 -39.03 -16.97 -3.24
C ASP A 3 -38.48 -16.39 -4.54
N LEU A 4 -38.54 -15.07 -4.66
CA LEU A 4 -38.18 -14.31 -5.86
C LEU A 4 -36.65 -14.26 -6.11
N TYR A 5 -35.86 -15.01 -5.34
CA TYR A 5 -34.41 -15.10 -5.48
C TYR A 5 -33.98 -16.56 -5.29
N PRO A 6 -33.61 -17.29 -6.36
CA PRO A 6 -33.03 -18.62 -6.22
C PRO A 6 -31.70 -18.51 -5.47
N TYR A 7 -31.54 -19.31 -4.41
CA TYR A 7 -30.31 -19.43 -3.64
C TYR A 7 -29.17 -19.91 -4.55
N ASP A 8 -28.21 -19.04 -4.85
CA ASP A 8 -26.95 -19.44 -5.47
C ASP A 8 -26.06 -20.05 -4.37
N PRO A 9 -25.74 -21.36 -4.40
CA PRO A 9 -24.95 -22.02 -3.37
C PRO A 9 -23.50 -21.51 -3.26
N THR A 10 -23.07 -20.63 -4.18
CA THR A 10 -21.73 -20.04 -4.20
C THR A 10 -21.66 -18.60 -3.70
N GLN A 11 -22.80 -17.97 -3.39
CA GLN A 11 -22.88 -16.58 -2.91
C GLN A 11 -23.55 -16.54 -1.54
N GLU A 12 -22.74 -16.39 -0.49
CA GLU A 12 -23.22 -16.21 0.88
C GLU A 12 -23.02 -14.76 1.33
N ARG A 13 -24.02 -14.18 2.02
CA ARG A 13 -23.82 -12.92 2.74
C ARG A 13 -23.09 -13.16 4.03
N VAL A 14 -21.83 -12.71 4.10
CA VAL A 14 -21.00 -12.82 5.29
C VAL A 14 -20.77 -11.46 5.93
N CYS A 15 -20.51 -11.47 7.23
CA CYS A 15 -20.09 -10.29 7.96
C CYS A 15 -18.60 -10.35 8.25
N ILE A 16 -17.85 -9.34 7.81
CA ILE A 16 -16.41 -9.21 8.08
C ILE A 16 -16.13 -8.02 8.99
N ILE A 17 -15.14 -8.17 9.88
CA ILE A 17 -14.59 -7.07 10.66
C ILE A 17 -13.43 -6.48 9.85
N VAL A 18 -13.54 -5.19 9.53
CA VAL A 18 -12.51 -4.46 8.77
C VAL A 18 -12.27 -3.07 9.34
N GLU A 19 -11.09 -2.53 9.06
CA GLU A 19 -10.79 -1.13 9.29
C GLU A 19 -11.28 -0.30 8.10
N LYS A 20 -12.43 0.37 8.25
CA LYS A 20 -13.04 1.18 7.19
C LYS A 20 -12.48 2.59 7.19
N VAL A 21 -12.18 3.12 6.01
CA VAL A 21 -11.83 4.53 5.80
C VAL A 21 -13.10 5.40 5.75
N PHE A 22 -13.18 6.39 6.63
CA PHE A 22 -14.27 7.38 6.69
C PHE A 22 -13.92 8.71 6.03
N PHE A 23 -12.64 9.07 6.07
CA PHE A 23 -12.10 10.27 5.46
C PHE A 23 -10.71 9.98 4.91
N SER A 24 -10.36 10.58 3.77
CA SER A 24 -9.03 10.51 3.19
C SER A 24 -8.71 11.82 2.47
N CYS A 25 -7.53 12.38 2.70
CA CYS A 25 -7.03 13.54 1.97
C CYS A 25 -5.55 13.41 1.64
N GLN A 26 -5.10 14.05 0.56
CA GLN A 26 -3.71 14.06 0.13
C GLN A 26 -3.08 15.45 0.31
N GLN A 27 -1.80 15.48 0.65
CA GLN A 27 -0.98 16.70 0.77
C GLN A 27 0.43 16.43 0.25
N ARG A 28 1.18 17.50 -0.05
CA ARG A 28 2.59 17.46 -0.47
C ARG A 28 3.43 18.27 0.50
N GLU A 29 4.59 17.75 0.86
CA GLU A 29 5.59 18.39 1.71
C GLU A 29 6.92 18.43 0.98
N CYS A 30 7.71 19.47 1.24
CA CYS A 30 9.01 19.68 0.60
C CYS A 30 10.05 20.08 1.64
N PHE A 31 11.22 19.44 1.57
CA PHE A 31 12.36 19.68 2.44
C PHE A 31 13.54 20.12 1.59
N PRO A 32 13.73 21.44 1.39
CA PRO A 32 14.82 21.96 0.57
C PRO A 32 16.15 21.91 1.31
N ASN A 33 17.21 21.48 0.63
CA ASN A 33 18.60 21.49 1.11
C ASN A 33 18.76 20.91 2.52
N PHE A 34 18.09 19.78 2.79
CA PHE A 34 18.18 19.09 4.07
C PHE A 34 19.56 18.43 4.22
N PRO A 35 20.35 18.80 5.24
CA PRO A 35 21.65 18.20 5.49
C PRO A 35 21.51 16.86 6.22
N ILE A 36 22.31 15.89 5.81
CA ILE A 36 22.48 14.59 6.47
C ILE A 36 23.95 14.45 6.83
N ASP A 37 24.24 14.42 8.13
CA ASP A 37 25.60 14.29 8.65
C ASP A 37 26.22 12.95 8.19
N LEU A 38 27.36 13.02 7.50
CA LEU A 38 28.13 11.84 7.11
C LEU A 38 29.08 11.41 8.24
N PRO A 39 29.54 10.14 8.24
CA PRO A 39 30.54 9.70 9.22
C PRO A 39 31.85 10.50 9.09
N ASN A 40 32.39 10.95 10.23
CA ASN A 40 33.63 11.74 10.30
C ASN A 40 34.90 11.02 9.77
N ILE A 41 34.83 9.71 9.50
CA ILE A 41 35.96 8.88 9.07
C ILE A 41 35.52 8.01 7.89
N GLY A 42 36.38 7.85 6.90
CA GLY A 42 36.13 7.02 5.72
C GLY A 42 35.85 7.80 4.43
N GLY A 43 35.90 9.13 4.50
CA GLY A 43 35.84 9.98 3.31
C GLY A 43 37.01 9.73 2.34
N PRO A 44 36.88 10.14 1.06
CA PRO A 44 35.71 10.79 0.47
C PRO A 44 34.54 9.81 0.29
N PHE A 45 33.32 10.31 0.46
CA PHE A 45 32.11 9.52 0.23
C PHE A 45 31.54 9.79 -1.16
N THR A 46 30.77 8.82 -1.66
CA THR A 46 29.90 8.97 -2.84
C THR A 46 28.51 8.49 -2.50
N PHE A 47 27.48 9.25 -2.90
CA PHE A 47 26.09 8.87 -2.67
C PHE A 47 25.72 7.66 -3.54
N VAL A 48 25.01 6.69 -2.96
CA VAL A 48 24.52 5.51 -3.67
C VAL A 48 23.00 5.55 -3.78
N ASP A 49 22.30 5.54 -2.65
CA ASP A 49 20.84 5.60 -2.62
C ASP A 49 20.31 6.14 -1.28
N ILE A 50 18.99 6.33 -1.23
CA ILE A 50 18.26 6.65 0.00
C ILE A 50 16.93 5.91 -0.01
N LEU A 51 16.60 5.26 1.09
CA LEU A 51 15.34 4.55 1.28
C LEU A 51 14.52 5.24 2.37
N PHE A 52 13.32 5.69 2.01
CA PHE A 52 12.37 6.31 2.93
C PHE A 52 11.41 5.26 3.48
N GLN A 53 11.16 5.31 4.79
CA GLN A 53 10.15 4.51 5.47
C GLN A 53 8.78 5.19 5.36
N ASN A 54 7.71 4.42 5.58
CA ASN A 54 6.39 5.02 5.74
C ASN A 54 6.37 5.95 6.96
N GLY A 55 5.66 7.07 6.83
CA GLY A 55 5.49 8.03 7.91
C GLY A 55 4.69 7.44 9.07
N VAL A 56 5.01 7.90 10.27
CA VAL A 56 4.31 7.56 11.50
C VAL A 56 3.76 8.81 12.15
N ILE A 57 2.55 8.72 12.70
CA ILE A 57 2.00 9.79 13.54
C ILE A 57 2.60 9.65 14.94
N LEU A 58 3.12 10.74 15.50
CA LEU A 58 3.56 10.74 16.89
C LEU A 58 2.34 10.68 17.81
N PRO A 59 2.15 9.62 18.64
CA PRO A 59 0.91 9.39 19.37
C PRO A 59 0.49 10.57 20.26
N ASP A 60 1.45 11.17 20.96
CA ASP A 60 1.21 12.26 21.91
C ASP A 60 0.87 13.60 21.23
N SER A 61 0.95 13.67 19.89
CA SER A 61 0.66 14.89 19.12
C SER A 61 -0.80 15.01 18.66
N ILE A 62 -1.59 13.94 18.79
CA ILE A 62 -2.93 13.87 18.20
C ILE A 62 -3.93 14.67 19.03
N VAL A 63 -4.56 15.66 18.41
CA VAL A 63 -5.67 16.43 18.98
C VAL A 63 -6.79 16.52 17.95
N ILE A 64 -7.97 16.00 18.29
CA ILE A 64 -9.17 16.07 17.44
C ILE A 64 -10.24 16.88 18.18
N THR A 65 -10.63 18.01 17.59
CA THR A 65 -11.61 18.93 18.18
C THR A 65 -12.79 19.13 17.22
N PRO A 66 -14.03 18.77 17.62
CA PRO A 66 -15.23 19.04 16.80
C PRO A 66 -15.35 20.53 16.44
N ILE A 67 -15.82 20.84 15.23
CA ILE A 67 -16.03 22.23 14.79
C ILE A 67 -17.49 22.62 15.03
N PRO A 68 -17.81 23.52 15.99
CA PRO A 68 -19.20 23.81 16.36
C PRO A 68 -20.07 24.33 15.21
N SER A 69 -19.47 25.11 14.30
CA SER A 69 -20.15 25.68 13.14
C SER A 69 -20.29 24.70 11.96
N ARG A 70 -19.67 23.51 12.02
CA ARG A 70 -19.66 22.54 10.92
C ARG A 70 -19.89 21.13 11.45
N PRO A 71 -21.17 20.72 11.63
CA PRO A 71 -21.51 19.38 12.12
C PRO A 71 -20.88 18.26 11.31
N ASN A 72 -20.46 17.18 11.97
CA ASN A 72 -19.77 16.03 11.40
C ASN A 72 -18.36 16.33 10.84
N PHE A 73 -17.77 17.46 11.22
CA PHE A 73 -16.38 17.77 10.92
C PHE A 73 -15.63 18.14 12.19
N ALA A 74 -14.35 17.79 12.21
CA ALA A 74 -13.43 18.10 13.29
C ALA A 74 -12.14 18.71 12.72
N ARG A 75 -11.47 19.51 13.54
CA ARG A 75 -10.08 19.92 13.32
C ARG A 75 -9.20 18.81 13.90
N ALA A 76 -8.33 18.24 13.07
CA ALA A 76 -7.33 17.26 13.49
C ALA A 76 -5.95 17.90 13.40
N GLN A 77 -5.24 17.90 14.52
CA GLN A 77 -3.87 18.36 14.66
C GLN A 77 -3.00 17.17 15.05
N PHE A 78 -1.87 16.98 14.36
CA PHE A 78 -0.96 15.87 14.61
C PHE A 78 0.38 16.09 13.92
N THR A 79 1.40 15.36 14.35
CA THR A 79 2.75 15.41 13.79
C THR A 79 3.09 14.10 13.08
N VAL A 80 3.58 14.20 11.84
CA VAL A 80 4.06 13.07 11.05
C VAL A 80 5.58 13.09 11.00
N ARG A 81 6.20 11.95 11.30
CA ARG A 81 7.65 11.74 11.17
C ARG A 81 7.93 10.71 10.08
N ILE A 82 8.88 11.03 9.19
CA ILE A 82 9.32 10.15 8.10
C ILE A 82 10.81 9.89 8.29
N CYS A 83 11.18 8.65 8.55
CA CYS A 83 12.58 8.25 8.70
C CYS A 83 13.12 7.64 7.41
N PHE A 84 14.44 7.66 7.26
CA PHE A 84 15.13 7.16 6.07
C PHE A 84 16.44 6.48 6.44
N THR A 85 17.01 5.78 5.47
CA THR A 85 18.40 5.29 5.53
C THR A 85 19.07 5.65 4.21
N ALA A 86 20.10 6.49 4.28
CA ALA A 86 20.94 6.83 3.14
C ALA A 86 22.11 5.84 3.05
N THR A 87 22.45 5.38 1.85
CA THR A 87 23.65 4.57 1.63
C THR A 87 24.69 5.41 0.92
N VAL A 88 25.87 5.46 1.50
CA VAL A 88 27.05 6.10 0.91
C VAL A 88 28.16 5.08 0.75
N ARG A 89 29.02 5.28 -0.25
CA ARG A 89 30.22 4.48 -0.47
C ARG A 89 31.45 5.27 -0.03
N ASN A 90 32.27 4.67 0.81
CA ASN A 90 33.50 5.27 1.32
C ASN A 90 34.67 5.17 0.32
N GLY A 91 35.80 5.81 0.62
CA GLY A 91 36.99 5.80 -0.26
C GLY A 91 37.59 4.41 -0.49
N ALA A 92 37.32 3.45 0.39
CA ALA A 92 37.73 2.05 0.27
C ALA A 92 36.71 1.18 -0.54
N GLY A 93 35.63 1.78 -1.03
CA GLY A 93 34.59 1.11 -1.81
C GLY A 93 33.53 0.38 -1.00
N GLN A 94 33.54 0.48 0.35
CA GLN A 94 32.54 -0.12 1.22
C GLN A 94 31.27 0.74 1.29
N LEU A 95 30.11 0.08 1.38
CA LEU A 95 28.82 0.72 1.60
C LEU A 95 28.57 0.95 3.09
N ILE A 96 28.11 2.14 3.43
CA ILE A 96 27.79 2.56 4.80
C ILE A 96 26.37 3.11 4.80
N SER A 97 25.57 2.63 5.75
CA SER A 97 24.20 3.11 5.97
C SER A 97 24.18 4.22 7.02
N VAL A 98 23.54 5.33 6.70
CA VAL A 98 23.36 6.52 7.53
C VAL A 98 21.86 6.67 7.81
N PRO A 99 21.37 6.23 8.97
CA PRO A 99 19.97 6.39 9.34
C PRO A 99 19.68 7.84 9.77
N GLY A 100 18.47 8.32 9.50
CA GLY A 100 18.02 9.65 9.92
C GLY A 100 16.51 9.81 9.78
N CYS A 101 16.01 10.98 10.13
CA CYS A 101 14.61 11.34 9.88
C CYS A 101 14.51 12.75 9.30
N LEU A 102 13.53 12.95 8.42
CA LEU A 102 13.16 14.27 7.94
C LEU A 102 12.61 15.11 9.10
N PRO A 103 12.63 16.45 8.97
CA PRO A 103 11.95 17.32 9.92
C PRO A 103 10.49 16.94 10.10
N ASP A 104 10.01 17.04 11.34
CA ASP A 104 8.63 16.72 11.68
C ASP A 104 7.64 17.58 10.89
N ILE A 105 6.63 16.95 10.31
CA ILE A 105 5.57 17.60 9.55
C ILE A 105 4.39 17.83 10.48
N PHE A 106 4.12 19.09 10.82
CA PHE A 106 2.93 19.46 11.56
C PHE A 106 1.72 19.58 10.64
N LYS A 107 0.63 18.87 10.97
CA LYS A 107 -0.64 18.92 10.25
C LYS A 107 -1.70 19.56 11.12
N ASP A 108 -2.49 20.41 10.47
CA ASP A 108 -3.68 21.03 11.02
C ASP A 108 -4.74 21.09 9.92
N ILE A 109 -5.66 20.13 9.92
CA ILE A 109 -6.58 19.89 8.81
C ILE A 109 -8.02 19.70 9.31
N VAL A 110 -8.97 20.02 8.44
CA VAL A 110 -10.38 19.69 8.67
C VAL A 110 -10.67 18.29 8.11
N ILE A 111 -11.16 17.41 8.96
CA ILE A 111 -11.54 16.04 8.61
C ILE A 111 -13.05 15.85 8.73
N TYR A 112 -13.62 14.97 7.90
CA TYR A 112 -14.95 14.45 8.16
C TYR A 112 -14.88 13.49 9.36
N TYR A 113 -15.69 13.77 10.37
CA TYR A 113 -15.75 13.04 11.64
C TYR A 113 -17.21 12.69 11.92
N PRO A 114 -17.68 11.51 11.49
CA PRO A 114 -19.10 11.18 11.52
C PRO A 114 -19.62 11.08 12.95
N PRO A 115 -20.92 11.36 13.16
CA PRO A 115 -21.54 11.26 14.47
C PRO A 115 -21.58 9.77 14.85
N THR A 116 -20.90 9.43 15.94
CA THR A 116 -20.80 8.08 16.46
C THR A 116 -20.94 8.10 17.97
N ARG A 117 -21.10 6.92 18.56
CA ARG A 117 -21.09 6.77 20.02
C ARG A 117 -19.72 7.19 20.59
N PRO A 118 -19.64 7.76 21.80
CA PRO A 118 -18.37 8.19 22.40
C PRO A 118 -17.32 7.07 22.53
N GLU A 119 -17.76 5.81 22.59
CA GLU A 119 -16.91 4.62 22.70
C GLU A 119 -16.40 4.12 21.33
N PHE A 120 -16.78 4.77 20.22
CA PHE A 120 -16.27 4.39 18.91
C PHE A 120 -14.86 4.92 18.74
N ASP A 121 -13.91 4.00 18.57
CA ASP A 121 -12.50 4.33 18.43
C ASP A 121 -12.14 4.62 16.97
N PHE A 122 -11.78 5.88 16.70
CA PHE A 122 -11.25 6.27 15.41
C PHE A 122 -9.73 6.29 15.43
N ASN A 123 -9.13 5.75 14.38
CA ASN A 123 -7.70 5.74 14.17
C ASN A 123 -7.32 6.71 13.04
N LEU A 124 -6.44 7.66 13.34
CA LEU A 124 -5.73 8.41 12.30
C LEU A 124 -4.59 7.56 11.75
N ARG A 125 -4.51 7.48 10.43
CA ARG A 125 -3.46 6.76 9.70
C ARG A 125 -2.83 7.68 8.67
N VAL A 126 -1.54 7.47 8.41
CA VAL A 126 -0.83 8.15 7.32
C VAL A 126 -0.11 7.15 6.43
N GLU A 127 -0.17 7.41 5.14
CA GLU A 127 0.64 6.76 4.11
C GLU A 127 1.50 7.82 3.45
N THR A 128 2.80 7.56 3.36
CA THR A 128 3.74 8.50 2.76
C THR A 128 4.52 7.86 1.63
N ARG A 129 4.82 8.66 0.62
CA ARG A 129 5.76 8.32 -0.44
C ARG A 129 6.70 9.49 -0.63
N SER A 130 7.98 9.28 -0.36
CA SER A 130 9.00 10.31 -0.45
C SER A 130 10.01 10.00 -1.54
N GLU A 131 10.55 11.04 -2.17
CA GLU A 131 11.52 10.93 -3.25
C GLU A 131 12.49 12.12 -3.25
N LEU A 132 13.69 11.89 -3.80
CA LEU A 132 14.63 12.97 -4.09
C LEU A 132 14.12 13.76 -5.30
N LEU A 133 14.01 15.09 -5.15
CA LEU A 133 13.58 15.97 -6.24
C LEU A 133 14.76 16.37 -7.15
N VAL A 134 15.98 16.30 -6.62
CA VAL A 134 17.24 16.58 -7.34
C VAL A 134 18.31 15.59 -6.89
N PRO A 135 19.38 15.37 -7.69
CA PRO A 135 20.51 14.56 -7.26
C PRO A 135 21.10 15.07 -5.95
N ALA A 136 21.42 14.15 -5.03
CA ALA A 136 22.05 14.50 -3.77
C ALA A 136 23.47 15.03 -4.00
N LEU A 137 23.89 16.00 -3.19
CA LEU A 137 25.19 16.66 -3.27
C LEU A 137 25.98 16.40 -1.99
N ILE A 138 27.24 16.03 -2.10
CA ILE A 138 28.15 15.98 -0.94
C ILE A 138 28.85 17.33 -0.84
N SER A 139 28.73 17.97 0.32
CA SER A 139 29.32 19.28 0.62
C SER A 139 29.99 19.23 1.99
N GLY A 140 31.33 19.08 1.99
CA GLY A 140 32.07 18.89 3.24
C GLY A 140 31.71 17.55 3.87
N ASP A 141 31.24 17.60 5.11
CA ASP A 141 30.84 16.43 5.90
C ASP A 141 29.34 16.12 5.80
N ASP A 142 28.59 16.84 4.95
CA ASP A 142 27.15 16.67 4.80
C ASP A 142 26.77 16.12 3.42
N LEU A 143 25.76 15.25 3.41
CA LEU A 143 24.98 14.92 2.23
C LEU A 143 23.74 15.82 2.18
N ILE A 144 23.73 16.75 1.23
CA ILE A 144 22.61 17.67 1.02
C ILE A 144 21.60 17.03 0.07
N VAL A 145 20.37 16.88 0.54
CA VAL A 145 19.26 16.32 -0.24
C VAL A 145 18.10 17.31 -0.33
N THR A 146 17.33 17.24 -1.42
CA THR A 146 16.02 17.89 -1.49
C THR A 146 14.96 16.83 -1.66
N VAL A 147 14.04 16.74 -0.70
CA VAL A 147 13.06 15.65 -0.61
C VAL A 147 11.66 16.20 -0.80
N GLY A 148 10.89 15.57 -1.68
CA GLY A 148 9.44 15.75 -1.79
C GLY A 148 8.74 14.58 -1.15
N SER A 149 7.66 14.82 -0.40
CA SER A 149 6.86 13.76 0.20
C SER A 149 5.37 13.96 -0.07
N PHE A 150 4.74 12.94 -0.62
CA PHE A 150 3.29 12.83 -0.66
C PHE A 150 2.81 12.24 0.68
N VAL A 151 1.78 12.83 1.27
CA VAL A 151 1.19 12.38 2.53
C VAL A 151 -0.30 12.20 2.33
N ILE A 152 -0.80 10.99 2.52
CA ILE A 152 -2.24 10.69 2.57
C ILE A 152 -2.62 10.48 4.04
N THR A 153 -3.53 11.33 4.54
CA THR A 153 -4.11 11.16 5.89
C THR A 153 -5.46 10.48 5.78
N LYS A 154 -5.70 9.48 6.62
CA LYS A 154 -6.97 8.75 6.68
C LYS A 154 -7.53 8.77 8.10
N LEU A 155 -8.85 8.95 8.21
CA LEU A 155 -9.59 8.62 9.42
C LEU A 155 -10.23 7.25 9.21
N THR A 156 -9.94 6.31 10.10
CA THR A 156 -10.35 4.92 10.00
C THR A 156 -11.02 4.44 11.28
N GLY A 157 -11.76 3.34 11.21
CA GLY A 157 -12.34 2.71 12.40
C GLY A 157 -12.79 1.28 12.10
N PHE A 158 -12.76 0.41 13.12
CA PHE A 158 -13.23 -0.97 12.98
C PHE A 158 -14.75 -1.02 12.88
N VAL A 159 -15.23 -1.67 11.83
CA VAL A 159 -16.66 -1.86 11.55
C VAL A 159 -16.93 -3.28 11.09
N GLN A 160 -18.19 -3.69 11.20
CA GLN A 160 -18.70 -4.90 10.59
C GLN A 160 -19.36 -4.55 9.26
N LEU A 161 -18.86 -5.11 8.16
CA LEU A 161 -19.45 -4.96 6.83
C LEU A 161 -20.13 -6.26 6.42
N ALA A 162 -21.34 -6.15 5.89
CA ALA A 162 -21.99 -7.25 5.17
C ALA A 162 -21.52 -7.20 3.71
N ILE A 163 -20.88 -8.27 3.24
CA ILE A 163 -20.41 -8.42 1.86
C ILE A 163 -20.88 -9.77 1.30
N ASP A 164 -20.90 -9.88 -0.02
CA ASP A 164 -21.07 -11.17 -0.67
C ASP A 164 -19.70 -11.88 -0.71
N ALA A 165 -19.63 -13.09 -0.15
CA ALA A 165 -18.46 -13.94 -0.22
C ALA A 165 -18.68 -15.08 -1.23
N PHE A 166 -17.62 -15.35 -1.99
CA PHE A 166 -17.60 -16.37 -3.05
C PHE A 166 -16.83 -17.63 -2.60
N GLY A 167 -17.13 -18.12 -1.39
CA GLY A 167 -16.43 -19.24 -0.77
C GLY A 167 -15.02 -18.91 -0.24
N TYR A 168 -14.29 -19.94 0.20
CA TYR A 168 -12.88 -19.82 0.60
C TYR A 168 -11.98 -19.73 -0.64
N CYS A 169 -10.83 -19.08 -0.50
CA CYS A 169 -9.78 -19.20 -1.52
C CYS A 169 -9.47 -20.70 -1.73
N PRO A 170 -9.22 -21.14 -2.97
CA PRO A 170 -8.74 -22.50 -3.20
C PRO A 170 -7.44 -22.71 -2.41
N GLU A 171 -7.16 -23.96 -2.03
CA GLU A 171 -5.91 -24.32 -1.39
C GLU A 171 -4.74 -23.74 -2.22
N PRO A 172 -3.87 -22.89 -1.62
CA PRO A 172 -2.73 -22.35 -2.35
C PRO A 172 -1.89 -23.49 -2.93
N PRO A 173 -1.29 -23.33 -4.13
CA PRO A 173 -0.40 -24.35 -4.67
C PRO A 173 0.75 -24.62 -3.70
N PHE A 174 1.27 -25.86 -3.69
CA PHE A 174 2.45 -26.22 -2.89
C PHE A 174 3.60 -25.27 -3.19
N CYS A 175 4.31 -24.83 -2.15
CA CYS A 175 5.55 -24.09 -2.30
C CYS A 175 6.57 -24.98 -3.03
N GLU A 176 7.19 -24.44 -4.07
CA GLU A 176 8.33 -25.07 -4.72
C GLU A 176 9.56 -24.83 -3.83
N GLU A 177 10.12 -25.89 -3.23
CA GLU A 177 11.43 -25.83 -2.58
C GLU A 177 12.51 -25.59 -3.65
N PHE A 178 13.53 -24.80 -3.32
CA PHE A 178 14.67 -24.55 -4.22
C PHE A 178 15.24 -25.91 -4.69
N PRO A 179 15.34 -26.17 -6.01
CA PRO A 179 15.67 -27.50 -6.48
C PRO A 179 17.09 -27.89 -6.06
N THR A 180 17.18 -28.95 -5.27
CA THR A 180 18.34 -29.85 -5.33
C THR A 180 18.01 -30.89 -6.41
N GLU A 181 18.76 -30.87 -7.50
CA GLU A 181 18.85 -31.88 -8.59
C GLU A 181 18.19 -33.26 -8.26
N GLU A 182 17.28 -33.89 -9.03
CA GLU A 182 16.65 -33.66 -10.35
C GLU A 182 15.35 -34.52 -10.49
N PRO A 183 14.17 -33.92 -10.76
CA PRO A 183 13.01 -34.56 -11.45
C PRO A 183 12.58 -33.80 -12.74
N CYS A 184 13.15 -32.62 -12.98
CA CYS A 184 12.74 -31.71 -14.05
C CYS A 184 13.16 -32.18 -15.45
N ILE A 185 14.24 -32.97 -15.57
CA ILE A 185 14.70 -33.50 -16.87
C ILE A 185 13.66 -34.46 -17.47
N ASP A 186 13.04 -35.31 -16.65
CA ASP A 186 12.02 -36.25 -17.10
C ASP A 186 10.72 -35.53 -17.51
N PHE A 187 10.33 -34.48 -16.77
CA PHE A 187 9.14 -33.68 -17.07
C PHE A 187 9.29 -32.80 -18.32
N LEU A 188 10.50 -32.36 -18.65
CA LEU A 188 10.77 -31.54 -19.83
C LEU A 188 10.93 -32.36 -21.13
N ASN A 189 10.82 -33.69 -21.07
CA ASN A 189 10.88 -34.56 -22.25
C ASN A 189 9.47 -34.76 -22.87
N PRO A 190 9.14 -34.10 -24.00
CA PRO A 190 7.79 -34.12 -24.57
C PRO A 190 7.34 -35.48 -25.10
N ASN A 191 8.24 -36.47 -25.19
CA ASN A 191 7.88 -37.85 -25.53
C ASN A 191 7.43 -38.67 -24.31
N LEU A 192 7.90 -38.32 -23.11
CA LEU A 192 7.56 -39.00 -21.85
C LEU A 192 6.37 -38.32 -21.16
N THR A 193 6.31 -36.99 -21.23
CA THR A 193 5.24 -36.14 -20.67
C THR A 193 4.63 -35.26 -21.77
N PRO A 194 3.86 -35.85 -22.71
CA PRO A 194 3.15 -35.07 -23.73
C PRO A 194 2.14 -34.12 -23.07
N PHE A 195 1.95 -32.94 -23.68
CA PHE A 195 1.08 -31.92 -23.12
C PHE A 195 -0.36 -32.44 -22.99
N PRO A 196 -1.04 -32.24 -21.85
CA PRO A 196 -2.36 -32.81 -21.62
C PRO A 196 -3.37 -32.21 -22.60
N THR A 197 -4.13 -33.06 -23.30
CA THR A 197 -5.10 -32.61 -24.32
C THR A 197 -6.33 -31.93 -23.74
N ASP A 198 -6.54 -32.07 -22.43
CA ASP A 198 -7.60 -31.46 -21.62
C ASP A 198 -7.08 -30.31 -20.76
N PHE A 199 -5.81 -29.90 -20.94
CA PHE A 199 -5.18 -28.85 -20.15
C PHE A 199 -5.95 -27.52 -20.21
N PHE A 200 -6.63 -27.26 -21.33
CA PHE A 200 -7.59 -26.18 -21.42
C PHE A 200 -9.02 -26.74 -21.43
N PRO A 201 -9.95 -26.13 -20.68
CA PRO A 201 -11.36 -26.51 -20.74
C PRO A 201 -11.86 -26.43 -22.18
N PRO A 202 -12.83 -27.27 -22.60
CA PRO A 202 -13.46 -27.14 -23.89
C PRO A 202 -13.90 -25.69 -24.06
N GLN A 203 -13.29 -24.97 -25.01
CA GLN A 203 -13.74 -23.63 -25.32
C GLN A 203 -15.16 -23.75 -25.86
N LEU A 204 -16.02 -22.79 -25.48
CA LEU A 204 -17.36 -22.68 -26.04
C LEU A 204 -17.26 -22.82 -27.57
N PRO A 205 -18.11 -23.64 -28.21
CA PRO A 205 -18.06 -23.78 -29.66
C PRO A 205 -18.16 -22.39 -30.27
N SER A 206 -17.18 -22.05 -31.12
CA SER A 206 -17.27 -20.85 -31.95
C SER A 206 -18.62 -20.87 -32.67
N PRO A 207 -19.34 -19.73 -32.73
CA PRO A 207 -20.69 -19.71 -33.25
C PRO A 207 -20.68 -20.22 -34.68
N VAL A 208 -21.36 -21.35 -34.92
CA VAL A 208 -21.57 -21.83 -36.28
C VAL A 208 -22.58 -20.86 -36.92
N PRO A 209 -22.29 -20.31 -38.11
CA PRO A 209 -23.12 -19.29 -38.74
C PRO A 209 -24.53 -19.85 -39.02
N GLY A 210 -25.59 -19.14 -38.61
CA GLY A 210 -26.94 -19.38 -39.17
C GLY A 210 -28.16 -19.48 -38.24
N ARG A 211 -28.12 -19.16 -36.93
CA ARG A 211 -29.36 -19.03 -36.12
C ARG A 211 -29.56 -17.60 -35.63
N ALA A 212 -30.45 -16.88 -36.32
CA ALA A 212 -30.86 -15.53 -36.00
C ALA A 212 -31.78 -15.50 -34.77
N THR A 213 -31.41 -14.73 -33.74
CA THR A 213 -32.36 -14.22 -32.74
C THR A 213 -32.56 -12.74 -33.00
N TYR A 214 -33.69 -12.41 -33.61
CA TYR A 214 -34.17 -11.04 -33.77
C TYR A 214 -34.49 -10.46 -32.39
N VAL A 215 -33.82 -9.38 -32.02
CA VAL A 215 -34.27 -8.49 -30.94
C VAL A 215 -35.20 -7.46 -31.60
N ASN A 216 -36.51 -7.65 -31.48
CA ASN A 216 -37.45 -6.58 -31.79
C ASN A 216 -37.42 -5.58 -30.63
N LEU A 217 -36.91 -4.38 -30.91
CA LEU A 217 -37.11 -3.21 -30.08
C LEU A 217 -38.39 -2.52 -30.54
N SER A 218 -39.42 -2.54 -29.71
CA SER A 218 -40.58 -1.65 -29.75
C SER A 218 -40.55 -0.75 -28.52
#